data_AF-A0A7S1F5D3-F1
#
_entry.id   AF-A0A7S1F5D3-F1
#
_cell.length_a   1.000
_cell.length_b   1.000
_cell.length_c   1.000
_cell.angle_alpha   90.00
_cell.angle_beta   90.00
_cell.angle_gamma   90.00
#
_symmetry.space_group_name_H-M   'P 1'
#
loop_
_entity.id
_entity.type
_entity.pdbx_description
1 polymer ?
#
loop_
_entity_poly.entity_id
_entity_poly.type
_entity_poly.pdbx_seq_one_letter_code
_entity_poly.pdbx_strand_id
1 'polypeptide(L)'
;ALLGFLVVFRTSQASSRFWEGCSLVHGMMGDFFDSTSTLMAFLRSSPADPTVVAEYQQVVVRLISLLNAMILGELEGQESTAEQALEVELLDVQSFERESMEGLNQCTNRPEVVFQWIQGTVVE
;
A
#
# COMPACT_ATOMS: atom_id res chain seq x y z
N ALA A 1 32.41 22.82 22.56
CA ALA A 1 31.81 21.73 23.37
C ALA A 1 30.29 21.65 23.18
N LEU A 2 29.51 22.67 23.54
CA LEU A 2 28.04 22.65 23.47
C LEU A 2 27.45 22.41 22.07
N LEU A 3 28.01 23.06 21.03
CA LEU A 3 27.57 22.84 19.64
C LEU A 3 27.80 21.40 19.19
N GLY A 4 28.95 20.81 19.51
CA GLY A 4 29.24 19.41 19.18
C GLY A 4 28.30 18.44 19.89
N PHE A 5 28.01 18.68 21.18
CA PHE A 5 27.01 17.92 21.91
C PHE A 5 25.62 18.02 21.28
N LEU A 6 25.17 19.24 20.95
CA LEU A 6 23.86 19.47 20.34
C LEU A 6 23.73 18.75 18.99
N VAL A 7 24.76 18.82 18.15
CA VAL A 7 24.78 18.13 16.85
C VAL A 7 24.67 16.63 17.04
N VAL A 8 25.52 16.02 17.88
CA VAL A 8 25.48 14.57 18.13
C VAL A 8 24.12 14.14 18.70
N PHE A 9 23.59 14.90 19.66
CA PHE A 9 22.30 14.61 20.29
C PHE A 9 21.14 14.67 19.27
N ARG A 10 21.09 15.72 18.45
CA ARG A 10 20.05 15.88 17.41
C ARG A 10 20.17 14.81 16.32
N THR A 11 21.38 14.51 15.85
CA THR A 11 21.60 13.47 14.84
C THR A 11 21.23 12.09 15.39
N SER A 12 21.59 11.78 16.63
CA SER A 12 21.21 10.51 17.28
C SER A 12 19.70 10.31 17.31
N GLN A 13 18.93 11.34 17.72
CA GLN A 13 17.47 11.27 17.71
C GLN A 13 16.90 11.14 16.28
N ALA A 14 17.44 11.89 15.32
CA ALA A 14 17.01 11.80 13.92
C ALA A 14 17.27 10.40 13.33
N SER A 15 18.45 9.83 13.58
CA SER A 15 18.80 8.47 13.16
C SER A 15 17.89 7.43 13.81
N SER A 16 17.57 7.57 15.09
CA SER A 16 16.64 6.66 15.77
C SER A 16 15.26 6.64 15.10
N ARG A 17 14.70 7.82 14.82
CA ARG A 17 13.38 7.95 14.16
C ARG A 17 13.41 7.44 12.73
N PHE A 18 14.51 7.65 12.02
CA PHE A 18 14.70 7.12 10.66
C PHE A 18 14.70 5.59 10.66
N TRP A 19 15.48 4.95 11.54
CA TRP A 19 15.52 3.49 11.63
C TRP A 19 14.20 2.89 12.07
N GLU A 20 13.49 3.53 13.00
CA GLU A 20 12.14 3.15 13.39
C GLU A 20 11.17 3.18 12.20
N GLY A 21 11.17 4.27 11.42
CA GLY A 21 10.39 4.39 10.19
C GLY A 21 10.71 3.30 9.17
N CYS A 22 11.99 3.05 8.89
CA CYS A 22 12.42 1.95 8.00
C CYS A 22 11.92 0.58 8.48
N SER A 23 11.94 0.34 9.79
CA SER A 23 11.49 -0.92 10.38
C SER A 23 9.98 -1.10 10.26
N LEU A 24 9.20 -0.03 10.46
CA LEU A 24 7.75 -0.03 10.28
C LEU A 24 7.35 -0.30 8.82
N VAL A 25 8.00 0.37 7.86
CA VAL A 25 7.75 0.15 6.42
C VAL A 25 8.10 -1.28 6.02
N HIS A 26 9.21 -1.83 6.53
CA HIS A 26 9.59 -3.22 6.27
C HIS A 26 8.59 -4.22 6.88
N GLY A 27 8.12 -3.97 8.10
CA GLY A 27 7.08 -4.76 8.76
C GLY A 27 5.77 -4.75 7.96
N MET A 28 5.32 -3.58 7.53
CA MET A 28 4.12 -3.42 6.70
C MET A 28 4.19 -4.23 5.40
N MET A 29 5.33 -4.17 4.70
CA MET A 29 5.52 -4.98 3.48
C MET A 29 5.46 -6.49 3.78
N GLY A 30 6.00 -6.92 4.93
CA GLY A 30 5.89 -8.29 5.41
C GLY A 30 4.44 -8.70 5.66
N ASP A 31 3.68 -7.88 6.37
CA ASP A 31 2.27 -8.13 6.71
C ASP A 31 1.39 -8.21 5.45
N PHE A 32 1.62 -7.32 4.48
CA PHE A 32 0.91 -7.35 3.20
C PHE A 32 1.26 -8.57 2.36
N PHE A 33 2.54 -8.97 2.33
CA PHE A 33 2.94 -10.19 1.65
C PHE A 33 2.31 -11.43 2.28
N ASP A 34 2.36 -11.55 3.62
CA ASP A 34 1.78 -12.68 4.34
C ASP A 34 0.27 -12.77 4.14
N SER A 35 -0.44 -11.65 4.30
CA SER A 35 -1.89 -11.56 4.08
C SER A 35 -2.28 -11.93 2.65
N THR A 36 -1.58 -11.38 1.66
CA THR A 36 -1.85 -11.68 0.25
C THR A 36 -1.55 -13.14 -0.06
N SER A 37 -0.44 -13.69 0.43
CA SER A 37 -0.07 -15.09 0.20
C SER A 37 -1.08 -16.06 0.80
N THR A 38 -1.62 -15.72 1.98
CA THR A 38 -2.68 -16.49 2.66
C THR A 38 -3.96 -16.47 1.84
N LEU A 39 -4.39 -15.32 1.32
CA LEU A 39 -5.55 -15.22 0.43
C LEU A 39 -5.35 -16.07 -0.84
N MET A 40 -4.17 -15.99 -1.47
CA MET A 40 -3.85 -16.80 -2.64
C MET A 40 -3.91 -18.30 -2.33
N ALA A 41 -3.51 -18.71 -1.13
CA ALA A 41 -3.57 -20.10 -0.70
C ALA A 41 -5.02 -20.58 -0.51
N PHE A 42 -5.90 -19.78 0.09
CA PHE A 42 -7.32 -20.14 0.28
C PHE A 42 -8.08 -20.31 -1.03
N LEU A 43 -7.73 -19.51 -2.04
CA LEU A 43 -8.33 -19.60 -3.36
C LEU A 43 -8.01 -20.91 -4.08
N ARG A 44 -6.91 -21.61 -3.73
CA ARG A 44 -6.57 -22.91 -4.34
C ARG A 44 -7.57 -24.01 -4.03
N SER A 45 -8.27 -23.91 -2.91
CA SER A 45 -9.32 -24.86 -2.51
C SER A 45 -10.72 -24.43 -2.96
N SER A 46 -10.84 -23.34 -3.71
CA SER A 46 -12.14 -22.84 -4.16
C SER A 46 -12.77 -23.81 -5.17
N PRO A 47 -14.07 -24.14 -5.03
CA PRO A 47 -14.81 -24.91 -6.02
C PRO A 47 -15.27 -24.08 -7.23
N ALA A 48 -14.97 -22.78 -7.26
CA ALA A 48 -15.36 -21.87 -8.34
C ALA A 48 -14.58 -22.15 -9.64
N ASP A 49 -15.05 -21.56 -10.74
CA ASP A 49 -14.37 -21.65 -12.03
C ASP A 49 -12.93 -21.10 -11.93
N PRO A 50 -11.91 -21.82 -12.45
CA PRO A 50 -10.54 -21.35 -12.45
C PRO A 50 -10.33 -19.95 -13.06
N THR A 51 -11.15 -19.54 -14.04
CA THR A 51 -11.05 -18.20 -14.63
C THR A 51 -11.50 -17.13 -13.65
N VAL A 52 -12.59 -17.37 -12.92
CA VAL A 52 -13.10 -16.46 -11.89
C VAL A 52 -12.11 -16.35 -10.74
N VAL A 53 -11.50 -17.47 -10.34
CA VAL A 53 -10.44 -17.46 -9.32
C VAL A 53 -9.24 -16.63 -9.79
N ALA A 54 -8.81 -16.80 -11.05
CA ALA A 54 -7.69 -16.03 -11.59
C ALA A 54 -8.00 -14.53 -11.69
N GLU A 55 -9.21 -14.14 -12.08
CA GLU A 55 -9.67 -12.75 -12.10
C GLU A 55 -9.64 -12.14 -10.70
N TYR A 56 -10.17 -12.85 -9.70
CA TYR A 56 -10.14 -12.40 -8.32
C TYR A 56 -8.70 -12.24 -7.78
N GLN A 57 -7.82 -13.20 -8.06
CA GLN A 57 -6.40 -13.11 -7.70
C GLN A 57 -5.74 -11.86 -8.28
N GLN A 58 -6.04 -11.51 -9.53
CA GLN A 58 -5.52 -10.30 -10.16
C GLN A 58 -6.04 -9.04 -9.48
N VAL A 59 -7.34 -8.98 -9.16
CA VAL A 59 -7.94 -7.84 -8.45
C VAL A 59 -7.25 -7.60 -7.11
N VAL A 60 -7.06 -8.65 -6.30
CA VAL A 60 -6.40 -8.54 -4.99
C VAL A 60 -4.96 -8.02 -5.13
N VAL A 61 -4.17 -8.58 -6.06
CA VAL A 61 -2.77 -8.15 -6.27
C VAL A 61 -2.70 -6.68 -6.72
N ARG A 62 -3.59 -6.26 -7.61
CA ARG A 62 -3.65 -4.87 -8.09
C ARG A 62 -4.07 -3.90 -6.99
N LEU A 63 -5.03 -4.27 -6.14
CA LEU A 63 -5.44 -3.45 -5.00
C LEU A 63 -4.32 -3.33 -3.96
N ILE A 64 -3.58 -4.40 -3.68
CA ILE A 64 -2.40 -4.37 -2.79
C ILE A 64 -1.29 -3.50 -3.39
N SER A 65 -1.07 -3.55 -4.70
CA SER A 65 -0.13 -2.67 -5.40
C SER A 65 -0.55 -1.20 -5.28
N LEU A 66 -1.83 -0.89 -5.51
CA LEU A 66 -2.39 0.46 -5.35
C LEU A 66 -2.26 0.96 -3.91
N LEU A 67 -2.60 0.14 -2.92
CA LEU A 67 -2.47 0.48 -1.50
C LEU A 67 -1.02 0.84 -1.14
N ASN A 68 -0.05 0.03 -1.57
CA ASN A 68 1.36 0.29 -1.31
C ASN A 68 1.82 1.61 -1.92
N ALA A 69 1.46 1.91 -3.17
CA ALA A 69 1.84 3.17 -3.81
C ALA A 69 1.23 4.38 -3.11
N MET A 70 -0.03 4.30 -2.67
CA MET A 70 -0.68 5.37 -1.92
C MET A 70 0.01 5.63 -0.58
N ILE A 71 0.33 4.58 0.18
CA ILE A 71 1.03 4.71 1.46
C ILE A 71 2.43 5.31 1.26
N LEU A 72 3.19 4.80 0.29
CA LEU A 72 4.54 5.29 0.03
C LEU A 72 4.54 6.73 -0.48
N GLY A 73 3.60 7.08 -1.36
CA GLY A 73 3.43 8.45 -1.85
C GLY A 73 3.12 9.45 -0.73
N GLU A 74 2.29 9.06 0.24
CA GLU A 74 2.03 9.87 1.43
C GLU A 74 3.25 9.99 2.34
N LEU A 75 4.02 8.91 2.54
CA LEU A 75 5.23 8.91 3.37
C LEU A 75 6.37 9.77 2.78
N GLU A 76 6.46 9.85 1.45
CA GLU A 76 7.42 10.71 0.77
C GLU A 76 7.11 12.20 0.92
N GLY A 77 5.95 12.56 1.48
CA GLY A 77 5.52 13.95 1.63
C GLY A 77 5.23 14.64 0.31
N GLN A 78 5.11 13.87 -0.78
CA GLN A 78 4.41 14.34 -1.95
C GLN A 78 2.94 14.54 -1.54
N GLU A 79 2.35 15.70 -1.83
CA GLU A 79 0.88 15.80 -1.88
C GLU A 79 0.43 14.95 -3.07
N SER A 80 0.54 13.63 -2.91
CA SER A 80 0.45 12.66 -3.98
C SER A 80 -0.99 12.69 -4.46
N THR A 81 -1.25 13.43 -5.52
CA THR A 81 -2.42 13.19 -6.35
C THR A 81 -2.31 11.73 -6.85
N ALA A 82 -3.42 11.02 -7.11
CA ALA A 82 -3.29 9.64 -7.61
C ALA A 82 -2.53 9.60 -8.95
N GLU A 83 -2.41 10.73 -9.66
CA GLU A 83 -1.55 10.95 -10.82
C GLU A 83 -0.04 10.87 -10.51
N GLN A 84 0.39 11.19 -9.30
CA GLN A 84 1.78 11.02 -8.83
C GLN A 84 2.02 9.63 -8.22
N ALA A 85 1.01 9.03 -7.60
CA ALA A 85 1.07 7.60 -7.25
C ALA A 85 1.23 6.71 -8.50
N LEU A 86 0.81 7.20 -9.68
CA LEU A 86 1.05 6.60 -11.00
C LEU A 86 2.50 6.78 -11.52
N GLU A 87 3.34 7.61 -10.88
CA GLU A 87 4.79 7.65 -11.17
C GLU A 87 5.51 6.42 -10.61
N VAL A 88 4.93 5.79 -9.58
CA VAL A 88 5.33 4.46 -9.12
C VAL A 88 4.78 3.44 -10.12
N GLU A 89 5.59 2.44 -10.49
CA GLU A 89 5.17 1.36 -11.39
C GLU A 89 4.05 0.54 -10.74
N LEU A 90 2.81 0.93 -11.02
CA LEU A 90 1.61 0.26 -10.53
C LEU A 90 1.20 -0.88 -11.46
N LEU A 91 0.75 -1.97 -10.86
CA LEU A 91 0.18 -3.09 -11.62
C LEU A 91 -1.21 -2.70 -12.14
N ASP A 92 -1.27 -2.34 -13.43
CA ASP A 92 -2.49 -2.23 -14.24
C ASP A 92 -3.67 -1.47 -13.58
N VAL A 93 -3.43 -0.19 -13.26
CA VAL A 93 -4.44 0.72 -12.70
C VAL A 93 -5.63 0.94 -13.63
N GLN A 94 -5.44 0.76 -14.94
CA GLN A 94 -6.49 0.98 -15.95
C GLN A 94 -7.60 -0.08 -15.90
N SER A 95 -7.39 -1.16 -15.16
CA SER A 95 -8.41 -2.18 -14.91
C SER A 95 -9.47 -1.75 -13.90
N PHE A 96 -9.24 -0.71 -13.10
CA PHE A 96 -10.22 -0.16 -12.18
C PHE A 96 -11.17 0.83 -12.86
N GLU A 97 -12.40 0.88 -12.38
CA GLU A 97 -13.41 1.79 -12.91
C GLU A 97 -12.97 3.25 -12.73
N ARG A 98 -13.04 4.03 -13.82
CA ARG A 98 -12.53 5.40 -13.84
C ARG A 98 -13.20 6.29 -12.78
N GLU A 99 -14.50 6.13 -12.58
CA GLU A 99 -15.26 6.87 -11.57
C GLU A 99 -14.75 6.60 -10.15
N SER A 100 -14.44 5.35 -9.82
CA SER A 100 -13.88 4.95 -8.53
C SER A 100 -12.50 5.58 -8.31
N MET A 101 -11.66 5.65 -9.34
CA MET A 101 -10.35 6.31 -9.28
C MET A 101 -10.45 7.84 -9.16
N GLU A 102 -11.41 8.46 -9.83
CA GLU A 102 -11.72 9.88 -9.71
C GLU A 102 -12.24 10.23 -8.32
N GLY A 103 -13.09 9.39 -7.74
CA GLY A 103 -13.56 9.51 -6.36
C GLY A 103 -12.41 9.36 -5.35
N LEU A 104 -11.53 8.37 -5.55
CA LEU A 104 -10.35 8.16 -4.70
C LEU A 104 -9.42 9.37 -4.67
N ASN A 105 -9.25 10.04 -5.81
CA ASN A 105 -8.47 11.27 -5.91
C ASN A 105 -8.98 12.41 -5.02
N GLN A 106 -10.28 12.45 -4.76
CA GLN A 106 -10.94 13.48 -3.95
C GLN A 106 -10.89 13.17 -2.45
N CYS A 107 -10.54 11.95 -2.06
CA CYS A 107 -10.44 11.55 -0.66
C CYS A 107 -9.11 12.01 -0.04
N THR A 108 -9.16 12.42 1.24
CA THR A 108 -7.95 12.72 2.02
C THR A 108 -7.25 11.46 2.54
N ASN A 109 -8.02 10.41 2.80
CA ASN A 109 -7.54 9.16 3.42
C ASN A 109 -7.56 8.03 2.37
N ARG A 110 -6.74 8.17 1.33
CA ARG A 110 -6.79 7.28 0.15
C ARG A 110 -6.35 5.85 0.47
N PRO A 111 -5.25 5.63 1.24
CA PRO A 111 -4.85 4.28 1.64
C PRO A 111 -5.96 3.52 2.35
N GLU A 112 -6.69 4.17 3.27
CA GLU A 112 -7.76 3.55 4.04
C GLU A 112 -8.95 3.15 3.16
N VAL A 113 -9.26 3.94 2.13
CA VAL A 113 -10.30 3.60 1.15
C VAL A 113 -9.92 2.35 0.37
N VAL A 114 -8.67 2.27 -0.13
CA VAL A 114 -8.20 1.09 -0.87
C VAL A 114 -8.13 -0.13 0.06
N PHE A 115 -7.70 0.05 1.31
CA PHE A 115 -7.73 -1.02 2.31
C PHE A 115 -9.16 -1.54 2.52
N GLN A 116 -10.15 -0.65 2.58
CA GLN A 116 -11.56 -1.03 2.68
C GLN A 116 -12.06 -1.77 1.44
N TRP A 117 -11.61 -1.41 0.24
CA TRP A 117 -11.93 -2.15 -0.98
C TRP A 117 -11.39 -3.59 -0.93
N ILE A 118 -10.16 -3.78 -0.44
CA ILE A 118 -9.59 -5.12 -0.24
C ILE A 118 -10.46 -5.91 0.74
N GLN A 119 -10.85 -5.32 1.88
CA GLN A 119 -11.73 -5.99 2.84
C GLN A 119 -13.08 -6.36 2.21
N GLY A 120 -13.66 -5.48 1.39
CA GLY A 120 -14.87 -5.76 0.62
C GLY A 120 -14.73 -6.99 -0.27
N THR A 121 -13.62 -7.09 -1.01
CA THR A 121 -13.37 -8.25 -1.89
C THR A 121 -13.25 -9.57 -1.13
N VAL A 122 -12.75 -9.57 0.12
CA VAL A 122 -12.61 -10.81 0.90
C VAL A 122 -13.97 -11.35 1.38
N VAL A 123 -14.95 -10.48 1.55
CA VAL A 123 -16.29 -10.84 2.06
C VAL A 123 -17.22 -11.31 0.94
N GLU A 124 -17.04 -10.80 -0.27
CA GLU A 124 -17.85 -11.10 -1.47
C GLU A 124 -17.37 -12.34 -2.23
#